data_AF-A0A0L0DPJ6-F1
#
_entry.id   AF-A0A0L0DPJ6-F1
#
_cell.length_a   1.000
_cell.length_b   1.000
_cell.length_c   1.000
_cell.angle_alpha   90.00
_cell.angle_beta   90.00
_cell.angle_gamma   90.00
#
_symmetry.space_group_name_H-M   'P 1'
#
loop_
_entity.id
_entity.type
_entity.pdbx_description
1 polymer ?
#
loop_
_entity_poly.entity_id
_entity_poly.type
_entity_poly.pdbx_seq_one_letter_code
_entity_poly.pdbx_strand_id
1 'polypeptide(L)'
;MDEDVVRARLELGEKPQLTNIVKRYFLLAKSLKAEPVDADEVERTASALLRDLETYALDMGRSRALHGRAAAQHELYEKALEGIRAAELAVADDVATLQDRLAAERVKRRNNEEYDMLASKISEFPKRSDSLAALDNVRSRLDALDAAEHALAAKKSRRTKQFSLLLFAINELQRELAAEPDANSDTDVSLATDATASV
;
A
#
# COMPACT_ATOMS: atom_id res chain seq x y z
N MET A 1 26.60 39.86 11.17
CA MET A 1 26.50 40.75 9.99
C MET A 1 26.38 42.14 10.54
N ASP A 2 27.49 42.85 10.48
CA ASP A 2 27.93 43.70 11.58
C ASP A 2 27.21 45.04 11.56
N GLU A 3 26.52 45.38 12.66
CA GLU A 3 25.96 46.72 12.86
C GLU A 3 27.03 47.79 12.66
N ASP A 4 28.29 47.48 12.97
CA ASP A 4 29.44 48.35 12.77
C ASP A 4 29.74 48.60 11.29
N VAL A 5 29.51 47.63 10.40
CA VAL A 5 29.65 47.79 8.94
C VAL A 5 28.50 48.63 8.38
N VAL A 6 27.30 48.50 8.94
CA VAL A 6 26.15 49.34 8.59
C VAL A 6 26.35 50.77 9.09
N ARG A 7 26.83 50.95 10.34
CA ARG A 7 27.19 52.25 10.92
C ARG A 7 28.30 52.93 10.13
N ALA A 8 29.38 52.22 9.82
CA ALA A 8 30.49 52.77 9.03
C ALA A 8 30.06 53.17 7.60
N ARG A 9 29.07 52.49 7.01
CA ARG A 9 28.47 52.88 5.72
C ARG A 9 27.56 54.10 5.83
N LEU A 10 26.84 54.24 6.94
CA LEU A 10 25.99 55.38 7.23
C LEU A 10 26.82 56.65 7.53
N GLU A 11 27.91 56.50 8.30
CA GLU A 11 28.88 57.55 8.64
C GLU A 11 29.66 58.06 7.44
N LEU A 12 29.75 57.30 6.34
CA LEU A 12 30.33 57.77 5.08
C LEU A 12 29.53 58.95 4.47
N GLY A 13 28.23 59.07 4.79
CA GLY A 13 27.35 60.13 4.32
C GLY A 13 27.45 61.44 5.11
N GLU A 14 27.99 61.42 6.33
CA GLU A 14 27.97 62.55 7.28
C GLU A 14 29.36 63.08 7.64
N LYS A 15 30.36 62.97 6.77
CA LYS A 15 31.62 63.66 7.06
C LYS A 15 31.35 65.18 7.10
N PRO A 16 31.93 65.93 8.05
CA PRO A 16 31.80 67.39 8.14
C PRO A 16 32.56 68.14 7.02
N GLN A 17 32.66 67.55 5.83
CA GLN A 17 33.34 68.12 4.66
C GLN A 17 32.67 69.41 4.20
N LEU A 18 31.33 69.43 4.13
CA LEU A 18 30.60 70.65 3.75
C LEU A 18 30.84 71.77 4.77
N THR A 19 30.76 71.45 6.06
CA THR A 19 31.06 72.41 7.14
C THR A 19 32.49 72.94 7.06
N ASN A 20 33.46 72.10 6.69
CA ASN A 20 34.86 72.49 6.54
C ASN A 20 35.12 73.31 5.26
N ILE A 21 34.40 73.04 4.17
CA ILE A 21 34.42 73.84 2.94
C ILE A 21 33.86 75.24 3.23
N VAL A 22 32.72 75.33 3.92
CA VAL A 22 32.10 76.60 4.31
C VAL A 22 33.02 77.40 5.23
N LYS A 23 33.63 76.77 6.23
CA LYS A 23 34.63 77.42 7.11
C LYS A 23 35.83 77.96 6.32
N ARG A 24 36.34 77.19 5.34
CA ARG A 24 37.47 77.61 4.50
C ARG A 24 37.11 78.70 3.51
N TYR A 25 35.88 78.71 3.01
CA TYR A 25 35.35 79.82 2.22
C TYR A 25 35.32 81.12 3.02
N PHE A 26 34.83 81.10 4.27
CA PHE A 26 34.85 82.27 5.14
C PHE A 26 36.27 82.72 5.50
N LEU A 27 37.21 81.78 5.63
CA LEU A 27 38.62 82.08 5.87
C LEU A 27 39.27 82.77 4.66
N LEU A 28 39.01 82.30 3.44
CA LEU A 28 39.41 82.95 2.20
C LEU A 28 38.79 84.35 2.05
N ALA A 29 37.50 84.50 2.38
CA ALA A 29 36.83 85.80 2.35
C ALA A 29 37.41 86.78 3.39
N LYS A 30 38.01 86.27 4.48
CA LYS A 30 38.69 87.06 5.50
C LYS A 30 40.11 87.45 5.06
N SER A 31 40.88 86.54 4.45
CA SER A 31 42.23 86.85 3.95
C SER A 31 42.18 87.86 2.80
N LEU A 32 41.12 87.86 1.97
CA LEU A 32 40.91 88.88 0.94
C LEU A 32 40.60 90.29 1.48
N LYS A 33 40.09 90.38 2.71
CA LYS A 33 39.68 91.64 3.36
C LYS A 33 40.74 92.19 4.32
N ALA A 34 41.87 91.50 4.49
CA ALA A 34 42.96 91.94 5.36
C ALA A 34 43.80 93.02 4.68
N GLU A 35 44.18 94.08 5.41
CA GLU A 35 45.15 95.08 4.97
C GLU A 35 46.42 95.00 5.85
N PRO A 36 47.63 94.81 5.29
CA PRO A 36 47.92 94.53 3.87
C PRO A 36 47.52 93.10 3.46
N VAL A 37 47.14 92.95 2.19
CA VAL A 37 46.77 91.64 1.62
C VAL A 37 48.04 90.80 1.45
N ASP A 38 48.12 89.68 2.14
CA ASP A 38 49.15 88.66 1.90
C ASP A 38 48.72 87.77 0.72
N ALA A 39 49.34 87.98 -0.43
CA ALA A 39 49.03 87.24 -1.66
C ALA A 39 49.29 85.73 -1.51
N ASP A 40 50.32 85.34 -0.75
CA ASP A 40 50.68 83.92 -0.54
C ASP A 40 49.63 83.22 0.34
N GLU A 41 49.08 83.91 1.34
CA GLU A 41 48.02 83.38 2.20
C GLU A 41 46.69 83.22 1.43
N VAL A 42 46.37 84.17 0.56
CA VAL A 42 45.18 84.09 -0.31
C VAL A 42 45.31 82.91 -1.29
N GLU A 43 46.45 82.72 -1.92
CA GLU A 43 46.66 81.60 -2.86
C GLU A 43 46.61 80.24 -2.16
N ARG A 44 47.21 80.12 -0.97
CA ARG A 44 47.17 78.88 -0.17
C ARG A 44 45.75 78.53 0.27
N THR A 45 44.97 79.52 0.71
CA THR A 45 43.60 79.31 1.19
C THR A 45 42.63 79.02 0.04
N ALA A 46 42.83 79.64 -1.13
CA ALA A 46 42.09 79.34 -2.36
C ALA A 46 42.39 77.92 -2.89
N SER A 47 43.68 77.55 -2.94
CA SER A 47 44.10 76.21 -3.37
C SER A 47 43.58 75.11 -2.45
N ALA A 48 43.57 75.35 -1.14
CA ALA A 48 43.00 74.44 -0.16
C ALA A 48 41.47 74.27 -0.36
N LEU A 49 40.75 75.38 -0.56
CA LEU A 49 39.31 75.35 -0.82
C LEU A 49 38.95 74.56 -2.10
N LEU A 50 39.69 74.78 -3.18
CA LEU A 50 39.52 74.04 -4.44
C LEU A 50 39.74 72.54 -4.23
N ARG A 51 40.80 72.15 -3.53
CA ARG A 51 41.08 70.76 -3.21
C ARG A 51 39.94 70.11 -2.40
N ASP A 52 39.38 70.81 -1.42
CA ASP A 52 38.27 70.27 -0.65
C ASP A 52 37.00 70.10 -1.50
N LEU A 53 36.71 71.06 -2.39
CA LEU A 53 35.59 70.97 -3.34
C LEU A 53 35.74 69.78 -4.30
N GLU A 54 36.95 69.56 -4.83
CA GLU A 54 37.25 68.39 -5.68
C GLU A 54 37.05 67.07 -4.93
N THR A 55 37.55 66.98 -3.68
CA THR A 55 37.35 65.76 -2.86
C THR A 55 35.89 65.51 -2.56
N TYR A 56 35.11 66.56 -2.29
CA TYR A 56 33.68 66.45 -2.03
C TYR A 56 32.89 66.03 -3.28
N ALA A 57 33.25 66.57 -4.45
CA ALA A 57 32.66 66.15 -5.72
C ALA A 57 32.91 64.66 -6.01
N LEU A 58 34.13 64.17 -5.73
CA LEU A 58 34.49 62.76 -5.85
C LEU A 58 33.68 61.89 -4.87
N ASP A 59 33.58 62.29 -3.60
CA ASP A 59 32.83 61.56 -2.59
C ASP A 59 31.32 61.50 -2.93
N MET A 60 30.75 62.57 -3.47
CA MET A 60 29.38 62.58 -3.98
C MET A 60 29.19 61.64 -5.19
N GLY A 61 30.15 61.63 -6.12
CA GLY A 61 30.15 60.68 -7.24
C GLY A 61 30.19 59.23 -6.77
N ARG A 62 31.03 58.93 -5.78
CA ARG A 62 31.13 57.61 -5.15
C ARG A 62 29.82 57.21 -4.46
N SER A 63 29.21 58.11 -3.70
CA SER A 63 27.93 57.86 -3.02
C SER A 63 26.82 57.53 -4.02
N ARG A 64 26.70 58.31 -5.10
CA ARG A 64 25.72 58.05 -6.17
C ARG A 64 25.93 56.67 -6.83
N ALA A 65 27.18 56.31 -7.12
CA ALA A 65 27.49 55.00 -7.69
C ALA A 65 27.16 53.85 -6.73
N LEU A 66 27.43 54.02 -5.43
CA LEU A 66 27.07 53.04 -4.40
C LEU A 66 25.55 52.89 -4.29
N HIS A 67 24.79 53.99 -4.28
CA HIS A 67 23.33 53.94 -4.27
C HIS A 67 22.77 53.22 -5.50
N GLY A 68 23.27 53.52 -6.70
CA GLY A 68 22.84 52.84 -7.92
C GLY A 68 23.11 51.33 -7.88
N ARG A 69 24.28 50.91 -7.37
CA ARG A 69 24.61 49.49 -7.19
C ARG A 69 23.74 48.82 -6.13
N ALA A 70 23.46 49.50 -5.02
CA ALA A 70 22.59 48.98 -3.96
C ALA A 70 21.17 48.74 -4.46
N ALA A 71 20.61 49.65 -5.26
CA ALA A 71 19.30 49.48 -5.88
C ALA A 71 19.26 48.26 -6.82
N ALA A 72 20.25 48.13 -7.70
CA ALA A 72 20.35 46.96 -8.60
C ALA A 72 20.52 45.64 -7.83
N GLN A 73 21.30 45.66 -6.74
CA GLN A 73 21.49 44.49 -5.88
C GLN A 73 20.20 44.11 -5.15
N HIS A 74 19.41 45.09 -4.70
CA HIS A 74 18.11 44.86 -4.08
C HIS A 74 17.15 44.15 -5.05
N GLU A 75 17.04 44.65 -6.28
CA GLU A 75 16.18 44.05 -7.31
C GLU A 75 16.60 42.60 -7.62
N LEU A 76 17.91 42.33 -7.65
CA LEU A 76 18.43 40.98 -7.89
C LEU A 76 18.09 40.03 -6.74
N TYR A 77 18.14 40.50 -5.49
CA TYR A 77 17.74 39.69 -4.34
C TYR A 77 16.24 39.47 -4.26
N GLU A 78 15.41 40.44 -4.63
CA GLU A 78 13.96 40.22 -4.73
C GLU A 78 13.62 39.13 -5.75
N LYS A 79 14.22 39.19 -6.95
CA LYS A 79 14.03 38.14 -7.96
C LYS A 79 14.50 36.77 -7.48
N ALA A 80 15.62 36.71 -6.77
CA ALA A 80 16.11 35.46 -6.19
C ALA A 80 15.15 34.92 -5.13
N LEU A 81 14.58 35.77 -4.28
CA LEU A 81 13.59 35.39 -3.28
C LEU A 81 12.29 34.88 -3.91
N GLU A 82 11.82 35.50 -4.98
CA GLU A 82 10.67 35.02 -5.75
C GLU A 82 10.93 33.64 -6.35
N GLY A 83 12.13 33.43 -6.91
CA GLY A 83 12.55 32.13 -7.44
C GLY A 83 12.60 31.03 -6.36
N ILE A 84 13.11 31.36 -5.17
CA ILE A 84 13.13 30.43 -4.03
C ILE A 84 11.70 30.09 -3.60
N ARG A 85 10.81 31.08 -3.45
CA ARG A 85 9.40 30.84 -3.07
C ARG A 85 8.67 29.96 -4.08
N ALA A 86 8.91 30.16 -5.38
CA ALA A 86 8.34 29.32 -6.42
C ALA A 86 8.85 27.88 -6.32
N ALA A 87 10.15 27.69 -6.05
CA ALA A 87 10.74 26.37 -5.85
C ALA A 87 10.20 25.68 -4.59
N GLU A 88 10.02 26.40 -3.49
CA GLU A 88 9.42 25.89 -2.25
C GLU A 88 8.00 25.37 -2.50
N LEU A 89 7.20 26.11 -3.27
CA LEU A 89 5.83 25.71 -3.59
C LEU A 89 5.81 24.46 -4.50
N ALA A 90 6.69 24.40 -5.50
CA ALA A 90 6.82 23.22 -6.35
C ALA A 90 7.23 21.98 -5.56
N VAL A 91 8.19 22.11 -4.63
CA VAL A 91 8.61 21.00 -3.76
C VAL A 91 7.47 20.57 -2.83
N ALA A 92 6.67 21.51 -2.31
CA ALA A 92 5.52 21.17 -1.48
C ALA A 92 4.48 20.34 -2.26
N ASP A 93 4.20 20.72 -3.50
CA ASP A 93 3.30 19.97 -4.38
C ASP A 93 3.86 18.58 -4.72
N ASP A 94 5.16 18.47 -5.03
CA ASP A 94 5.84 17.20 -5.26
C ASP A 94 5.75 16.27 -4.04
N VAL A 95 5.94 16.81 -2.83
CA VAL A 95 5.80 16.04 -1.59
C VAL A 95 4.37 15.53 -1.42
N ALA A 96 3.36 16.36 -1.67
CA ALA A 96 1.96 15.94 -1.59
C ALA A 96 1.64 14.79 -2.57
N THR A 97 2.08 14.91 -3.83
CA THR A 97 1.87 13.85 -4.82
C THR A 97 2.59 12.54 -4.47
N LEU A 98 3.80 12.63 -3.91
CA LEU A 98 4.55 11.47 -3.45
C LEU A 98 3.89 10.79 -2.24
N GLN A 99 3.28 11.55 -1.33
CA GLN A 99 2.53 11.02 -0.21
C GLN A 99 1.29 10.24 -0.68
N ASP A 100 0.54 10.78 -1.63
CA ASP A 100 -0.63 10.11 -2.21
C ASP A 100 -0.23 8.81 -2.92
N ARG A 101 0.85 8.85 -3.70
CA ARG A 101 1.38 7.66 -4.38
C ARG A 101 1.82 6.60 -3.38
N LEU A 102 2.49 7.00 -2.29
CA LEU A 102 2.90 6.09 -1.23
C LEU A 102 1.69 5.44 -0.53
N ALA A 103 0.63 6.22 -0.28
CA ALA A 103 -0.60 5.68 0.30
C ALA A 103 -1.25 4.64 -0.62
N ALA A 104 -1.32 4.91 -1.93
CA ALA A 104 -1.84 3.98 -2.92
C ALA A 104 -1.01 2.68 -2.99
N GLU A 105 0.31 2.77 -3.01
CA GLU A 105 1.19 1.59 -3.02
C GLU A 105 1.11 0.77 -1.73
N ARG A 106 0.91 1.41 -0.57
CA ARG A 106 0.66 0.70 0.69
C ARG A 106 -0.62 -0.13 0.64
N VAL A 107 -1.68 0.39 0.03
CA VAL A 107 -2.93 -0.36 -0.16
C VAL A 107 -2.69 -1.55 -1.10
N LYS A 108 -2.02 -1.36 -2.23
CA LYS A 108 -1.67 -2.47 -3.14
C LYS A 108 -0.86 -3.56 -2.46
N ARG A 109 0.14 -3.16 -1.67
CA ARG A 109 0.96 -4.10 -0.90
C ARG A 109 0.12 -4.92 0.08
N ARG A 110 -0.76 -4.27 0.85
CA ARG A 110 -1.66 -4.97 1.78
C ARG A 110 -2.55 -5.97 1.04
N ASN A 111 -3.13 -5.56 -0.09
CA ASN A 111 -3.96 -6.44 -0.89
C ASN A 111 -3.16 -7.65 -1.41
N ASN A 112 -1.93 -7.45 -1.87
CA ASN A 112 -1.07 -8.55 -2.30
C ASN A 112 -0.74 -9.51 -1.14
N GLU A 113 -0.43 -8.98 0.05
CA GLU A 113 -0.20 -9.80 1.25
C GLU A 113 -1.46 -10.60 1.62
N GLU A 114 -2.66 -10.03 1.50
CA GLU A 114 -3.94 -10.73 1.70
C GLU A 114 -4.16 -11.83 0.64
N TYR A 115 -3.86 -11.56 -0.63
CA TYR A 115 -3.94 -12.55 -1.69
C TYR A 115 -2.94 -13.69 -1.49
N ASP A 116 -1.72 -13.39 -1.07
CA ASP A 116 -0.69 -14.40 -0.79
C ASP A 116 -1.10 -15.30 0.39
N MET A 117 -1.66 -14.72 1.46
CA MET A 117 -2.22 -15.49 2.57
C MET A 117 -3.37 -16.41 2.12
N LEU A 118 -4.28 -15.90 1.28
CA LEU A 118 -5.37 -16.69 0.74
C LEU A 118 -4.86 -17.80 -0.18
N ALA A 119 -3.89 -17.50 -1.03
CA ALA A 119 -3.25 -18.47 -1.93
C ALA A 119 -2.57 -19.60 -1.13
N SER A 120 -1.86 -19.25 -0.05
CA SER A 120 -1.27 -20.22 0.88
C SER A 120 -2.35 -21.14 1.44
N LYS A 121 -3.45 -20.59 1.98
CA LYS A 121 -4.56 -21.41 2.51
C LYS A 121 -5.21 -22.27 1.45
N ILE A 122 -5.40 -21.76 0.23
CA ILE A 122 -5.99 -22.53 -0.88
C ILE A 122 -5.07 -23.72 -1.24
N SER A 123 -3.75 -23.53 -1.19
CA SER A 123 -2.77 -24.57 -1.51
C SER A 123 -2.74 -25.74 -0.51
N GLU A 124 -3.25 -25.55 0.71
CA GLU A 124 -3.42 -26.61 1.71
C GLU A 124 -4.53 -27.60 1.31
N PHE A 125 -5.48 -27.17 0.47
CA PHE A 125 -6.57 -28.01 -0.02
C PHE A 125 -6.16 -28.74 -1.31
N PRO A 126 -6.66 -29.98 -1.54
CA PRO A 126 -6.42 -30.69 -2.78
C PRO A 126 -6.98 -29.92 -3.97
N LYS A 127 -6.38 -30.13 -5.15
CA LYS A 127 -6.87 -29.51 -6.37
C LYS A 127 -8.31 -29.93 -6.62
N ARG A 128 -9.10 -29.00 -7.15
CA ARG A 128 -10.50 -29.24 -7.50
C ARG A 128 -10.67 -30.43 -8.44
N SER A 129 -9.75 -30.64 -9.38
CA SER A 129 -9.73 -31.80 -10.28
C SER A 129 -9.68 -33.12 -9.52
N ASP A 130 -8.86 -33.18 -8.49
CA ASP A 130 -8.57 -34.39 -7.74
C ASP A 130 -9.76 -34.73 -6.84
N SER A 131 -10.37 -33.71 -6.22
CA SER A 131 -11.62 -33.86 -5.46
C SER A 131 -12.79 -34.30 -6.34
N LEU A 132 -12.90 -33.78 -7.57
CA LEU A 132 -13.94 -34.21 -8.52
C LEU A 132 -13.73 -35.66 -8.97
N ALA A 133 -12.49 -36.04 -9.29
CA ALA A 133 -12.17 -37.43 -9.64
C ALA A 133 -12.48 -38.40 -8.49
N ALA A 134 -12.17 -38.01 -7.25
CA ALA A 134 -12.52 -38.80 -6.07
C ALA A 134 -14.04 -38.92 -5.89
N LEU A 135 -14.79 -37.84 -6.12
CA LEU A 135 -16.26 -37.84 -6.06
C LEU A 135 -16.86 -38.79 -7.10
N ASP A 136 -16.37 -38.74 -8.35
CA ASP A 136 -16.85 -39.59 -9.44
C ASP A 136 -16.52 -41.07 -9.20
N ASN A 137 -15.35 -41.36 -8.63
CA ASN A 137 -15.00 -42.71 -8.20
C ASN A 137 -15.97 -43.24 -7.13
N VAL A 138 -16.24 -42.44 -6.10
CA VAL A 138 -17.17 -42.81 -5.03
C VAL A 138 -18.57 -43.02 -5.58
N ARG A 139 -19.05 -42.14 -6.47
CA ARG A 139 -20.35 -42.29 -7.15
C ARG A 139 -20.44 -43.59 -7.93
N SER A 140 -19.45 -43.88 -8.77
CA SER A 140 -19.40 -45.13 -9.54
C SER A 140 -19.42 -46.37 -8.64
N ARG A 141 -18.73 -46.33 -7.50
CA ARG A 141 -18.76 -47.42 -6.51
C ARG A 141 -20.13 -47.57 -5.86
N LEU A 142 -20.82 -46.47 -5.61
CA LEU A 142 -22.18 -46.44 -5.06
C LEU A 142 -23.16 -47.07 -6.05
N ASP A 143 -23.13 -46.62 -7.32
CA ASP A 143 -23.98 -47.16 -8.39
C ASP A 143 -23.75 -48.68 -8.58
N ALA A 144 -22.50 -49.13 -8.51
CA ALA A 144 -22.15 -50.55 -8.60
C ALA A 144 -22.68 -51.35 -7.39
N LEU A 145 -22.64 -50.76 -6.19
CA LEU A 145 -23.17 -51.39 -4.98
C LEU A 145 -24.69 -51.51 -5.03
N ASP A 146 -25.38 -50.46 -5.46
CA ASP A 146 -26.85 -50.44 -5.62
C ASP A 146 -27.29 -51.47 -6.67
N ALA A 147 -26.57 -51.57 -7.79
CA ALA A 147 -26.82 -52.60 -8.80
C ALA A 147 -26.63 -54.02 -8.24
N ALA A 148 -25.59 -54.23 -7.43
CA ALA A 148 -25.34 -55.51 -6.77
C ALA A 148 -26.42 -55.84 -5.73
N GLU A 149 -26.87 -54.86 -4.95
CA GLU A 149 -27.96 -55.01 -3.99
C GLU A 149 -29.25 -55.42 -4.71
N HIS A 150 -29.63 -54.73 -5.79
CA HIS A 150 -30.80 -55.07 -6.59
C HIS A 150 -30.71 -56.47 -7.18
N ALA A 151 -29.54 -56.87 -7.71
CA ALA A 151 -29.33 -58.21 -8.24
C ALA A 151 -29.47 -59.29 -7.14
N LEU A 152 -28.95 -59.02 -5.94
CA LEU A 152 -28.98 -59.95 -4.82
C LEU A 152 -30.40 -60.06 -4.23
N ALA A 153 -31.13 -58.94 -4.15
CA ALA A 153 -32.54 -58.90 -3.79
C ALA A 153 -33.42 -59.69 -4.78
N ALA A 154 -33.19 -59.53 -6.09
CA ALA A 154 -33.87 -60.31 -7.13
C ALA A 154 -33.57 -61.81 -7.01
N LYS A 155 -32.31 -62.19 -6.77
CA LYS A 155 -31.89 -63.58 -6.55
C LYS A 155 -32.54 -64.17 -5.29
N LYS A 156 -32.60 -63.40 -4.20
CA LYS A 156 -33.29 -63.79 -2.96
C LYS A 156 -34.78 -64.04 -3.21
N SER A 157 -35.46 -63.10 -3.86
CA SER A 157 -36.88 -63.24 -4.23
C SER A 157 -37.15 -64.49 -5.08
N ARG A 158 -36.31 -64.76 -6.08
CA ARG A 158 -36.42 -65.98 -6.90
C ARG A 158 -36.25 -67.25 -6.06
N ARG A 159 -35.26 -67.30 -5.16
CA ARG A 159 -35.06 -68.45 -4.27
C ARG A 159 -36.21 -68.64 -3.30
N THR A 160 -36.77 -67.57 -2.75
CA THR A 160 -37.96 -67.63 -1.89
C THR A 160 -39.15 -68.23 -2.65
N LYS A 161 -39.40 -67.81 -3.90
CA LYS A 161 -40.44 -68.38 -4.77
C LYS A 161 -40.21 -69.85 -5.10
N GLN A 162 -38.96 -70.25 -5.36
CA GLN A 162 -38.59 -71.65 -5.60
C GLN A 162 -38.82 -72.51 -4.36
N PHE A 163 -38.43 -72.02 -3.17
CA PHE A 163 -38.67 -72.70 -1.91
C PHE A 163 -40.16 -72.85 -1.62
N SER A 164 -40.97 -71.81 -1.83
CA SER A 164 -42.42 -71.90 -1.63
C SER A 164 -43.06 -72.91 -2.57
N LEU A 165 -42.60 -72.99 -3.83
CA LEU A 165 -43.07 -74.00 -4.78
C LEU A 165 -42.71 -75.42 -4.34
N LEU A 166 -41.48 -75.62 -3.84
CA LEU A 166 -41.04 -76.91 -3.33
C LEU A 166 -41.83 -77.33 -2.08
N LEU A 167 -42.10 -76.40 -1.15
CA LEU A 167 -42.96 -76.66 0.01
C LEU A 167 -44.40 -77.00 -0.41
N PHE A 168 -44.93 -76.34 -1.45
CA PHE A 168 -46.23 -76.66 -2.01
C PHE A 168 -46.25 -78.08 -2.60
N ALA A 169 -45.25 -78.44 -3.41
CA ALA A 169 -45.13 -79.78 -3.99
C ALA A 169 -44.97 -80.87 -2.92
N ILE A 170 -44.20 -80.62 -1.85
CA ILE A 170 -44.09 -81.55 -0.71
C ILE A 170 -45.45 -81.74 -0.03
N ASN A 171 -46.17 -80.65 0.25
CA ASN A 171 -47.50 -80.76 0.85
C ASN A 171 -48.48 -81.53 -0.05
N GLU A 172 -48.40 -81.34 -1.36
CA GLU A 172 -49.25 -82.06 -2.30
C GLU A 172 -48.90 -83.54 -2.36
N LEU A 173 -47.60 -83.89 -2.42
CA LEU A 173 -47.16 -85.28 -2.33
C LEU A 173 -47.55 -85.94 -1.00
N GLN A 174 -47.48 -85.19 0.11
CA GLN A 174 -47.96 -85.67 1.42
C GLN A 174 -49.47 -85.88 1.44
N ARG A 175 -50.24 -85.03 0.74
CA ARG A 175 -51.68 -85.20 0.56
C ARG A 175 -52.02 -86.40 -0.30
N GLU A 176 -51.31 -86.60 -1.41
CA GLU A 176 -51.47 -87.77 -2.29
C GLU A 176 -51.14 -89.07 -1.54
N LEU A 177 -50.03 -89.09 -0.78
CA LEU A 177 -49.66 -90.24 0.05
C LEU A 177 -50.69 -90.51 1.16
N ALA A 178 -51.30 -89.47 1.72
CA ALA A 178 -52.39 -89.60 2.69
C ALA A 178 -53.74 -89.95 2.05
N ALA A 179 -53.86 -89.89 0.71
CA ALA A 179 -55.07 -90.16 -0.05
C ALA A 179 -55.06 -91.51 -0.77
N GLU A 180 -53.96 -92.29 -0.70
CA GLU A 180 -54.01 -93.70 -1.08
C GLU A 180 -54.90 -94.47 -0.08
N PRO A 181 -55.96 -95.16 -0.54
CA PRO A 181 -56.79 -95.97 0.32
C PRO A 181 -56.04 -97.25 0.70
N ASP A 182 -55.90 -97.50 2.00
CA ASP A 182 -55.59 -98.81 2.58
C ASP A 182 -56.62 -99.85 2.09
N ALA A 183 -56.27 -100.54 1.01
CA ALA A 183 -57.01 -101.71 0.52
C ALA A 183 -56.12 -102.94 0.60
N ASN A 184 -55.84 -103.39 1.83
CA ASN A 184 -55.80 -104.82 2.20
C ASN A 184 -55.33 -105.00 3.66
N SER A 185 -56.28 -104.94 4.60
CA SER A 185 -56.22 -105.76 5.80
C SER A 185 -57.65 -105.95 6.31
N ASP A 186 -58.24 -107.10 5.99
CA ASP A 186 -59.17 -107.81 6.89
C ASP A 186 -59.46 -109.20 6.31
N THR A 187 -58.65 -110.17 6.72
CA THR A 187 -59.14 -111.53 6.96
C THR A 187 -58.84 -111.85 8.42
N ASP A 188 -59.90 -111.66 9.20
CA ASP A 188 -60.16 -112.18 10.52
C ASP A 188 -59.96 -113.71 10.57
N VAL A 189 -59.41 -114.22 11.68
CA VAL A 189 -60.00 -115.29 12.51
C VAL A 189 -59.01 -115.68 13.63
N SER A 190 -59.46 -115.37 14.83
CA SER A 190 -59.05 -115.89 16.14
C SER A 190 -58.73 -117.39 16.15
N LEU A 191 -57.59 -117.76 16.75
CA LEU A 191 -57.41 -119.02 17.48
C LEU A 191 -56.58 -118.75 18.74
N ALA A 192 -57.28 -118.66 19.87
CA ALA A 192 -56.70 -118.96 21.17
C ALA A 192 -56.24 -120.43 21.17
N THR A 193 -55.02 -120.70 21.66
CA THR A 193 -54.77 -121.63 22.78
C THR A 193 -53.28 -121.82 23.02
N ASP A 194 -52.98 -121.71 24.31
CA ASP A 194 -52.01 -122.46 25.08
C ASP A 194 -50.52 -122.12 25.13
N ALA A 195 -50.10 -122.13 26.39
CA ALA A 195 -48.76 -122.00 26.89
C ALA A 195 -47.94 -123.29 26.65
N THR A 196 -46.69 -123.22 27.14
CA THR A 196 -45.65 -124.27 27.25
C THR A 196 -44.72 -124.36 26.03
N ALA A 197 -43.40 -124.49 26.17
CA ALA A 197 -42.47 -124.30 27.29
C ALA A 197 -41.06 -124.28 26.70
N SER A 198 -40.17 -123.53 27.36
CA SER A 198 -38.76 -123.84 27.61
C SER A 198 -37.73 -123.87 26.46
N VAL A 199 -36.63 -123.17 26.78
CA VAL A 199 -35.24 -123.22 26.26
C VAL A 199 -34.93 -122.32 25.07
#